data_AF-A0A078JPF3-F1
#
_entry.id   AF-A0A078JPF3-F1
#
_cell.length_a   1.000
_cell.length_b   1.000
_cell.length_c   1.000
_cell.angle_alpha   90.00
_cell.angle_beta   90.00
_cell.angle_gamma   90.00
#
_symmetry.space_group_name_H-M   'P 1'
#
loop_
_entity.id
_entity.type
_entity.pdbx_description
1 polymer ?
#
loop_
_entity_poly.entity_id
_entity_poly.type
_entity_poly.pdbx_seq_one_letter_code
_entity_poly.pdbx_strand_id
1 'polypeptide(L)'
;MGTNLWKEDTKCLDWLDTKSRDSSGVYVNFGSITVMSAKQLVEFAWGLAATGKDFLWVIRPGLVDGDAAVLPPEFLTTADRRMLVTWCPQEKVLAHPAIGGFLTHSGWNSTLESFCGGVPMVCWPFFAEQQTNCKYCCDEWEVGMEIGGDVKREEIHTVVRELMDGEKGKKMRDKAEK
;
A
#
# COMPACT_ATOMS: atom_id res chain seq x y z
N MET A 1 -22.14 -0.59 -1.54
CA MET A 1 -22.21 0.80 -1.03
C MET A 1 -20.94 1.03 -0.25
N GLY A 2 -20.01 1.85 -0.76
CA GLY A 2 -18.77 2.16 -0.05
C GLY A 2 -19.07 3.05 1.15
N THR A 3 -18.66 2.63 2.34
CA THR A 3 -18.81 3.37 3.60
C THR A 3 -17.63 4.31 3.82
N ASN A 4 -17.29 5.14 2.83
CA ASN A 4 -16.24 6.15 2.96
C ASN A 4 -16.80 7.57 2.75
N LEU A 5 -16.17 8.55 3.39
CA LEU A 5 -16.54 9.96 3.34
C LEU A 5 -15.82 10.74 2.21
N TRP A 6 -15.06 10.05 1.36
CA TRP A 6 -14.12 10.65 0.43
C TRP A 6 -14.58 10.45 -1.01
N LYS A 7 -14.38 11.45 -1.86
CA LYS A 7 -14.70 11.31 -3.29
C LYS A 7 -13.69 10.37 -3.95
N GLU A 8 -14.18 9.26 -4.46
CA GLU A 8 -13.38 8.27 -5.18
C GLU A 8 -12.94 8.81 -6.55
N ASP A 9 -11.64 8.72 -6.84
CA ASP A 9 -11.09 8.96 -8.18
C ASP A 9 -11.02 7.63 -8.94
N THR A 10 -11.90 7.44 -9.91
CA THR A 10 -11.93 6.23 -10.73
C THR A 10 -10.87 6.22 -11.82
N LYS A 11 -10.19 7.35 -12.10
CA LYS A 11 -9.09 7.42 -13.08
C LYS A 11 -7.89 6.57 -12.67
N CYS A 12 -7.81 6.19 -11.40
CA CYS A 12 -6.84 5.22 -10.93
C CYS A 12 -6.98 3.87 -11.65
N LEU A 13 -8.21 3.46 -12.00
CA LEU A 13 -8.47 2.22 -12.71
C LEU A 13 -7.98 2.33 -14.15
N ASP A 14 -8.28 3.45 -14.83
CA ASP A 14 -7.77 3.72 -16.18
C ASP A 14 -6.23 3.70 -16.22
N TRP A 15 -5.58 4.25 -15.18
CA TRP A 15 -4.12 4.18 -15.06
C TRP A 15 -3.62 2.74 -14.86
N LEU A 16 -4.29 1.95 -14.01
CA LEU A 16 -3.96 0.54 -13.80
C LEU A 16 -4.15 -0.31 -15.08
N ASP A 17 -5.12 0.02 -15.92
CA ASP A 17 -5.34 -0.64 -17.21
C ASP A 17 -4.18 -0.42 -18.20
N THR A 18 -3.36 0.63 -18.01
CA THR A 18 -2.15 0.86 -18.81
C THR A 18 -0.94 0.04 -18.35
N LYS A 19 -1.04 -0.62 -17.19
CA LYS A 19 0.07 -1.35 -16.57
C LYS A 19 0.10 -2.82 -16.97
N SER A 20 1.25 -3.45 -16.74
CA SER A 20 1.38 -4.90 -16.92
C SER A 20 0.40 -5.61 -15.97
N ARG A 21 -0.21 -6.69 -16.47
CA ARG A 21 -1.22 -7.49 -15.73
C ARG A 21 -0.58 -8.69 -15.02
N ASP A 22 0.71 -8.61 -14.74
CA ASP A 22 1.55 -9.61 -14.09
C ASP A 22 1.69 -9.38 -12.57
N SER A 23 0.73 -8.66 -11.97
CA SER A 23 0.74 -8.33 -10.54
C SER A 23 2.03 -7.63 -10.09
N SER A 24 2.56 -6.73 -10.91
CA SER A 24 3.81 -5.99 -10.63
C SER A 24 3.62 -4.66 -9.89
N GLY A 25 2.37 -4.19 -9.73
CA GLY A 25 2.03 -2.94 -9.08
C GLY A 25 1.81 -3.06 -7.57
N VAL A 26 2.16 -2.01 -6.84
CA VAL A 26 1.96 -1.89 -5.39
C VAL A 26 0.86 -0.89 -5.10
N TYR A 27 -0.18 -1.30 -4.40
CA TYR A 27 -1.19 -0.39 -3.85
C TYR A 27 -0.77 0.06 -2.45
N VAL A 28 -0.89 1.35 -2.16
CA VAL A 28 -0.52 1.94 -0.87
C VAL A 28 -1.68 2.75 -0.32
N ASN A 29 -2.23 2.32 0.81
CA ASN A 29 -3.28 3.06 1.52
C ASN A 29 -3.26 2.80 3.03
N PHE A 30 -3.09 3.87 3.80
CA PHE A 30 -3.09 3.82 5.26
C PHE A 30 -4.46 4.15 5.88
N GLY A 31 -5.53 4.06 5.08
CA GLY A 31 -6.90 4.22 5.55
C GLY A 31 -7.25 5.67 5.88
N SER A 32 -8.39 5.84 6.54
CA SER A 32 -9.02 7.15 6.74
C SER A 32 -8.50 7.94 7.95
N ILE A 33 -7.78 7.29 8.87
CA ILE A 33 -7.45 7.88 10.19
C ILE A 33 -5.93 7.95 10.45
N THR A 34 -5.12 7.06 9.88
CA THR A 34 -3.66 7.03 10.13
C THR A 34 -3.00 8.35 9.79
N VAL A 35 -2.21 8.90 10.70
CA VAL A 35 -1.43 10.13 10.48
C VAL A 35 0.06 9.79 10.53
N MET A 36 0.83 10.36 9.62
CA MET A 36 2.29 10.24 9.57
C MET A 36 2.96 11.61 9.62
N SER A 37 4.22 11.63 10.04
CA SER A 37 5.06 12.83 9.95
C SER A 37 5.48 13.11 8.50
N ALA A 38 5.84 14.36 8.19
CA ALA A 38 6.44 14.70 6.90
C ALA A 38 7.71 13.87 6.62
N LYS A 39 8.49 13.55 7.65
CA LYS A 39 9.66 12.66 7.54
C LYS A 39 9.25 11.26 7.07
N GLN A 40 8.25 10.64 7.70
CA GLN A 40 7.75 9.32 7.28
C GLN A 40 7.22 9.33 5.85
N LEU A 41 6.49 10.38 5.45
CA LEU A 41 6.04 10.55 4.06
C LEU A 41 7.22 10.50 3.08
N VAL A 42 8.30 11.22 3.38
CA VAL A 42 9.52 11.25 2.56
C VAL A 42 10.23 9.89 2.54
N GLU A 43 10.29 9.18 3.67
CA GLU A 43 10.85 7.82 3.72
C GLU A 43 10.02 6.84 2.86
N PHE A 44 8.68 6.88 2.95
CA PHE A 44 7.79 6.09 2.09
C PHE A 44 7.98 6.40 0.61
N ALA A 45 8.03 7.68 0.25
CA ALA A 45 8.26 8.09 -1.12
C ALA A 45 9.56 7.52 -1.67
N TRP A 46 10.68 7.72 -0.98
CA TRP A 46 11.98 7.25 -1.47
C TRP A 46 12.11 5.73 -1.45
N GLY A 47 11.54 5.06 -0.44
CA GLY A 47 11.51 3.60 -0.36
C GLY A 47 10.76 2.99 -1.55
N LEU A 48 9.55 3.50 -1.84
CA LEU A 48 8.74 3.07 -2.98
C LEU A 48 9.43 3.36 -4.32
N ALA A 49 9.97 4.57 -4.50
CA ALA A 49 10.67 4.95 -5.72
C ALA A 49 11.84 4.01 -6.04
N ALA A 50 12.62 3.63 -5.02
CA ALA A 50 13.78 2.77 -5.15
C ALA A 50 13.43 1.34 -5.57
N THR A 51 12.21 0.86 -5.34
CA THR A 51 11.81 -0.52 -5.68
C THR A 51 11.79 -0.77 -7.20
N GLY A 52 11.65 0.29 -8.00
CA GLY A 52 11.44 0.19 -9.45
C GLY A 52 10.02 -0.25 -9.86
N LYS A 53 9.12 -0.53 -8.90
CA LYS A 53 7.75 -0.98 -9.18
C LYS A 53 6.84 0.16 -9.58
N ASP A 54 5.76 -0.17 -10.29
CA ASP A 54 4.61 0.71 -10.41
C ASP A 54 3.91 0.80 -9.04
N PHE A 55 3.43 1.98 -8.64
CA PHE A 55 2.67 2.09 -7.40
C PHE A 55 1.54 3.11 -7.47
N LEU A 56 0.41 2.76 -6.87
CA LEU A 56 -0.73 3.63 -6.67
C LEU A 56 -0.83 3.99 -5.20
N TRP A 57 -0.67 5.27 -4.86
CA TRP A 57 -0.65 5.71 -3.48
C TRP A 57 -1.76 6.72 -3.18
N VAL A 58 -2.59 6.36 -2.20
CA VAL A 58 -3.60 7.23 -1.60
C VAL A 58 -2.95 8.22 -0.63
N ILE A 59 -2.91 9.49 -1.02
CA ILE A 59 -2.48 10.62 -0.20
C ILE A 59 -3.73 11.48 0.09
N ARG A 60 -4.47 11.07 1.12
CA ARG A 60 -5.69 11.78 1.55
C ARG A 60 -5.36 13.09 2.29
N PRO A 61 -6.27 14.08 2.28
CA PRO A 61 -6.19 15.22 3.20
C PRO A 61 -6.06 14.76 4.67
N GLY A 62 -5.16 15.41 5.41
CA GLY A 62 -4.89 15.07 6.81
C GLY A 62 -4.13 13.76 7.03
N LEU A 63 -3.45 13.22 6.00
CA LEU A 63 -2.52 12.10 6.17
C LEU A 63 -1.24 12.53 6.89
N VAL A 64 -0.79 13.77 6.68
CA VAL A 64 0.39 14.35 7.33
C VAL A 64 -0.06 15.27 8.46
N ASP A 65 0.53 15.12 9.64
CA ASP A 65 0.23 15.97 10.79
C ASP A 65 0.68 17.42 10.53
N GLY A 66 -0.20 18.39 10.82
CA GLY A 66 0.11 19.82 10.79
C GLY A 66 0.48 20.44 9.43
N ASP A 67 0.72 19.65 8.38
CA ASP A 67 1.29 20.08 7.11
C ASP A 67 0.55 19.50 5.88
N ALA A 68 0.67 20.19 4.74
CA ALA A 68 0.31 19.59 3.46
C ALA A 68 1.25 18.42 3.14
N ALA A 69 0.73 17.37 2.50
CA ALA A 69 1.56 16.27 2.02
C ALA A 69 2.44 16.73 0.84
N VAL A 70 3.59 17.33 1.16
CA VAL A 70 4.56 17.83 0.18
C VAL A 70 5.62 16.76 -0.04
N LEU A 71 5.61 16.18 -1.23
CA LEU A 71 6.67 15.28 -1.68
C LEU A 71 7.83 16.09 -2.27
N PRO A 72 9.09 15.61 -2.15
CA PRO A 72 10.24 16.29 -2.73
C PRO A 72 10.08 16.50 -4.25
N PRO A 73 10.49 17.64 -4.83
CA PRO A 73 10.40 17.88 -6.28
C PRO A 73 11.03 16.77 -7.13
N GLU A 74 12.13 16.18 -6.66
CA GLU A 74 12.86 15.11 -7.34
C GLU A 74 12.02 13.83 -7.47
N PHE A 75 10.98 13.67 -6.66
CA PHE A 75 10.02 12.56 -6.76
C PHE A 75 9.21 12.61 -8.07
N LEU A 76 9.22 13.73 -8.80
CA LEU A 76 8.67 13.83 -10.16
C LEU A 76 9.29 12.81 -11.13
N THR A 77 10.51 12.34 -10.88
CA THR A 77 11.19 11.30 -11.69
C THR A 77 10.44 9.96 -11.73
N THR A 78 9.48 9.73 -10.83
CA THR A 78 8.65 8.52 -10.79
C THR A 78 7.30 8.68 -11.50
N ALA A 79 7.03 9.81 -12.15
CA ALA A 79 5.71 10.16 -12.71
C ALA A 79 5.16 9.13 -13.72
N ASP A 80 6.02 8.38 -14.41
CA ASP A 80 5.65 7.30 -15.32
C ASP A 80 5.16 6.04 -14.58
N ARG A 81 5.70 5.79 -13.38
CA ARG A 81 5.44 4.59 -12.57
C ARG A 81 4.60 4.84 -11.32
N ARG A 82 4.19 6.08 -11.06
CA ARG A 82 3.33 6.41 -9.91
C ARG A 82 1.98 6.96 -10.34
N MET A 83 0.98 6.68 -9.52
CA MET A 83 -0.28 7.40 -9.49
C MET A 83 -0.57 7.84 -8.07
N LEU A 84 -0.81 9.13 -7.88
CA LEU A 84 -1.23 9.68 -6.60
C LEU A 84 -2.70 10.08 -6.68
N VAL A 85 -3.49 9.64 -5.71
CA VAL A 85 -4.91 9.98 -5.61
C VAL A 85 -5.25 10.37 -4.18
N THR A 86 -6.29 11.17 -3.98
CA THR A 86 -6.77 11.47 -2.62
C THR A 86 -7.57 10.31 -2.03
N TRP A 87 -8.29 9.59 -2.88
CA TRP A 87 -9.08 8.41 -2.52
C TRP A 87 -9.47 7.62 -3.78
N CYS A 88 -9.75 6.33 -3.66
CA CYS A 88 -10.07 5.45 -4.78
C CYS A 88 -11.04 4.31 -4.36
N PRO A 89 -11.71 3.64 -5.32
CA PRO A 89 -12.50 2.44 -5.04
C PRO A 89 -11.57 1.27 -4.68
N GLN A 90 -11.15 1.18 -3.41
CA GLN A 90 -10.13 0.25 -2.93
C GLN A 90 -10.41 -1.21 -3.29
N GLU A 91 -11.64 -1.69 -3.10
CA GLU A 91 -12.06 -3.04 -3.49
C GLU A 91 -11.73 -3.34 -4.96
N LYS A 92 -12.01 -2.39 -5.87
CA LYS A 92 -11.72 -2.54 -7.30
C LYS A 92 -10.23 -2.47 -7.60
N VAL A 93 -9.48 -1.65 -6.86
CA VAL A 93 -8.02 -1.57 -6.99
C VAL A 93 -7.37 -2.89 -6.56
N LEU A 94 -7.78 -3.44 -5.41
CA LEU A 94 -7.26 -4.70 -4.89
C LEU A 94 -7.65 -5.91 -5.75
N ALA A 95 -8.80 -5.87 -6.42
CA ALA A 95 -9.20 -6.88 -7.40
C ALA A 95 -8.54 -6.70 -8.79
N HIS A 96 -7.77 -5.63 -9.01
CA HIS A 96 -7.19 -5.35 -10.31
C HIS A 96 -5.91 -6.18 -10.54
N PRO A 97 -5.75 -6.89 -11.67
CA PRO A 97 -4.64 -7.82 -11.89
C PRO A 97 -3.26 -7.16 -12.02
N ALA A 98 -3.21 -5.84 -12.23
CA ALA A 98 -1.95 -5.10 -12.15
C ALA A 98 -1.43 -4.96 -10.71
N ILE A 99 -2.28 -5.10 -9.68
CA ILE A 99 -1.87 -5.04 -8.28
C ILE A 99 -1.40 -6.43 -7.83
N GLY A 100 -0.23 -6.46 -7.21
CA GLY A 100 0.33 -7.66 -6.60
C GLY A 100 0.80 -7.49 -5.17
N GLY A 101 0.71 -6.30 -4.59
CA GLY A 101 1.02 -6.10 -3.18
C GLY A 101 0.27 -4.91 -2.61
N PHE A 102 -0.08 -5.01 -1.32
CA PHE A 102 -0.79 -3.95 -0.61
C PHE A 102 -0.01 -3.49 0.62
N LEU A 103 0.50 -2.26 0.59
CA LEU A 103 1.05 -1.59 1.76
C LEU A 103 -0.08 -0.89 2.52
N THR A 104 -0.39 -1.41 3.71
CA THR A 104 -1.62 -1.11 4.46
C THR A 104 -1.34 -0.83 5.92
N HIS A 105 -2.27 -0.11 6.55
CA HIS A 105 -2.34 0.10 8.00
C HIS A 105 -2.96 -1.08 8.76
N SER A 106 -3.33 -2.16 8.06
CA SER A 106 -3.93 -3.38 8.64
C SER A 106 -5.26 -3.16 9.37
N GLY A 107 -6.05 -2.17 8.95
CA GLY A 107 -7.44 -2.03 9.40
C GLY A 107 -8.31 -3.18 8.89
N TRP A 108 -9.25 -3.66 9.70
CA TRP A 108 -9.97 -4.91 9.45
C TRP A 108 -10.63 -5.01 8.07
N ASN A 109 -11.32 -3.96 7.63
CA ASN A 109 -11.95 -3.94 6.30
C ASN A 109 -10.92 -4.02 5.18
N SER A 110 -9.80 -3.31 5.30
CA SER A 110 -8.72 -3.36 4.30
C SER A 110 -8.04 -4.72 4.26
N THR A 111 -7.88 -5.38 5.40
CA THR A 111 -7.37 -6.76 5.47
C THR A 111 -8.31 -7.72 4.74
N LEU A 112 -9.63 -7.64 5.00
CA LEU A 112 -10.61 -8.49 4.33
C LEU A 112 -10.66 -8.27 2.82
N GLU A 113 -10.64 -7.01 2.36
CA GLU A 113 -10.60 -6.69 0.92
C GLU A 113 -9.33 -7.22 0.26
N SER A 114 -8.18 -7.18 0.96
CA SER A 114 -6.91 -7.75 0.46
C SER A 114 -7.02 -9.26 0.28
N PHE A 115 -7.67 -9.97 1.21
CA PHE A 115 -7.90 -11.41 1.12
C PHE A 115 -8.83 -11.76 -0.02
N CYS A 116 -9.94 -11.03 -0.16
CA CYS A 116 -10.86 -11.25 -1.29
C CYS A 116 -10.18 -10.99 -2.64
N GLY A 117 -9.19 -10.10 -2.70
CA GLY A 117 -8.38 -9.85 -3.89
C GLY A 117 -7.19 -10.81 -4.10
N GLY A 118 -6.89 -11.69 -3.14
CA GLY A 118 -5.70 -12.55 -3.19
C GLY A 118 -4.37 -11.78 -3.11
N VAL A 119 -4.38 -10.57 -2.52
CA VAL A 119 -3.23 -9.67 -2.51
C VAL A 119 -2.49 -9.80 -1.16
N PRO A 120 -1.19 -10.16 -1.15
CA PRO A 120 -0.40 -10.20 0.07
C PRO A 120 -0.03 -8.77 0.53
N MET A 121 0.24 -8.62 1.83
CA MET A 121 0.33 -7.30 2.47
C MET A 121 1.72 -6.96 3.01
N VAL A 122 2.07 -5.68 2.94
CA VAL A 122 3.02 -5.08 3.88
C VAL A 122 2.21 -4.28 4.90
N CYS A 123 2.37 -4.60 6.17
CA CYS A 123 1.61 -4.06 7.28
C CYS A 123 2.39 -2.96 7.99
N TRP A 124 1.75 -1.82 8.23
CA TRP A 124 2.26 -0.72 9.03
C TRP A 124 1.16 -0.22 9.98
N PRO A 125 0.88 -0.96 11.08
CA PRO A 125 -0.25 -0.69 11.96
C PRO A 125 -0.05 0.59 12.75
N PHE A 126 -1.14 1.35 12.96
CA PHE A 126 -1.11 2.64 13.65
C PHE A 126 -1.84 2.59 15.00
N PHE A 127 -3.12 2.20 15.03
CA PHE A 127 -3.97 2.29 16.23
C PHE A 127 -5.08 1.24 16.29
N ALA A 128 -5.81 1.22 17.41
CA ALA A 128 -6.92 0.30 17.68
C ALA A 128 -6.48 -1.17 17.61
N GLU A 129 -7.16 -2.00 16.82
CA GLU A 129 -6.87 -3.42 16.66
C GLU A 129 -5.86 -3.73 15.53
N GLN A 130 -5.32 -2.71 14.86
CA GLN A 130 -4.44 -2.88 13.70
C GLN A 130 -3.18 -3.68 14.01
N GLN A 131 -2.60 -3.51 15.20
CA GLN A 131 -1.44 -4.30 15.66
C GLN A 131 -1.80 -5.79 15.78
N THR A 132 -2.99 -6.09 16.30
CA THR A 132 -3.50 -7.47 16.37
C THR A 132 -3.71 -8.02 14.97
N ASN A 133 -4.38 -7.28 14.08
CA ASN A 133 -4.58 -7.70 12.69
C ASN A 133 -3.25 -7.93 11.97
N CYS A 134 -2.26 -7.04 12.17
CA CYS A 134 -0.90 -7.18 11.63
C CYS A 134 -0.25 -8.47 12.12
N LYS A 135 -0.31 -8.75 13.43
CA LYS A 135 0.20 -9.98 14.02
C LYS A 135 -0.44 -11.22 13.39
N TYR A 136 -1.76 -11.24 13.22
CA TYR A 136 -2.43 -12.36 12.55
C TYR A 136 -2.01 -12.49 11.07
N CYS A 137 -1.90 -11.38 10.34
CA CYS A 137 -1.45 -11.39 8.95
C CYS A 137 -0.02 -11.94 8.79
N CYS A 138 0.87 -11.62 9.73
CA CYS A 138 2.28 -12.02 9.67
C CYS A 138 2.52 -13.42 10.23
N ASP A 139 1.99 -13.70 11.43
CA ASP A 139 2.34 -14.89 12.22
C ASP A 139 1.41 -16.08 11.94
N GLU A 140 0.10 -15.83 11.83
CA GLU A 140 -0.92 -16.90 11.80
C GLU A 140 -1.34 -17.26 10.36
N TRP A 141 -1.63 -16.25 9.54
CA TRP A 141 -2.06 -16.43 8.17
C TRP A 141 -0.88 -16.41 7.19
N GLU A 142 0.24 -15.81 7.60
CA GLU A 142 1.48 -15.74 6.81
C GLU A 142 1.25 -15.17 5.40
N VAL A 143 0.43 -14.13 5.32
CA VAL A 143 0.04 -13.39 4.11
C VAL A 143 0.53 -11.93 4.14
N GLY A 144 1.33 -11.56 5.14
CA GLY A 144 1.96 -10.26 5.18
C GLY A 144 3.27 -10.18 5.95
N MET A 145 3.91 -9.02 5.85
CA MET A 145 5.14 -8.65 6.56
C MET A 145 4.97 -7.30 7.22
N GLU A 146 5.52 -7.11 8.41
CA GLU A 146 5.43 -5.86 9.16
C GLU A 146 6.63 -4.93 8.87
N ILE A 147 6.36 -3.63 8.77
CA ILE A 147 7.35 -2.55 8.87
C ILE A 147 7.31 -1.98 10.29
N GLY A 148 8.48 -1.74 10.89
CA GLY A 148 8.58 -1.15 12.22
C GLY A 148 8.06 0.29 12.32
N GLY A 149 7.97 0.82 13.55
CA GLY A 149 7.45 2.17 13.81
C GLY A 149 8.35 3.32 13.31
N ASP A 150 9.68 3.20 13.46
CA ASP A 150 10.65 4.19 12.92
C ASP A 150 11.03 3.81 11.48
N VAL A 151 10.07 4.03 10.58
CA VAL A 151 10.17 3.66 9.17
C VAL A 151 11.36 4.33 8.49
N LYS A 152 12.17 3.54 7.80
CA LYS A 152 13.28 4.01 6.93
C LYS A 152 13.09 3.54 5.50
N ARG A 153 13.46 4.37 4.52
CA ARG A 153 13.33 4.05 3.09
C ARG A 153 13.98 2.72 2.69
N GLU A 154 15.09 2.35 3.32
CA GLU A 154 15.79 1.08 3.04
C GLU A 154 14.97 -0.13 3.50
N GLU A 155 14.28 -0.02 4.64
CA GLU A 155 13.38 -1.04 5.15
C GLU A 155 12.18 -1.21 4.22
N ILE A 156 11.54 -0.10 3.84
CA ILE A 156 10.41 -0.10 2.90
C ILE A 156 10.82 -0.73 1.57
N HIS A 157 11.94 -0.28 1.00
CA HIS A 157 12.49 -0.84 -0.23
C HIS A 157 12.65 -2.35 -0.10
N THR A 158 13.29 -2.82 0.97
CA THR A 158 13.60 -4.23 1.19
C THR A 158 12.33 -5.06 1.33
N VAL A 159 11.39 -4.64 2.19
CA VAL A 159 10.16 -5.38 2.48
C VAL A 159 9.23 -5.40 1.26
N VAL A 160 9.09 -4.28 0.54
CA VAL A 160 8.29 -4.23 -0.69
C VAL A 160 8.92 -5.07 -1.79
N ARG A 161 10.24 -5.06 -1.95
CA ARG A 161 10.94 -5.93 -2.91
C ARG A 161 10.77 -7.40 -2.56
N GLU A 162 10.88 -7.77 -1.28
CA GLU A 162 10.65 -9.16 -0.85
C GLU A 162 9.19 -9.60 -1.08
N LEU A 163 8.22 -8.70 -0.88
CA LEU A 163 6.80 -8.99 -1.14
C LEU A 163 6.54 -9.24 -2.63
N MET A 164 7.16 -8.43 -3.49
CA MET A 164 6.86 -8.43 -4.92
C MET A 164 7.70 -9.45 -5.71
N ASP A 165 8.98 -9.62 -5.36
CA ASP A 165 9.96 -10.39 -6.13
C ASP A 165 10.63 -11.53 -5.33
N GLY A 166 10.43 -11.56 -4.01
CA GLY A 166 11.08 -12.51 -3.11
C GLY A 166 10.32 -13.83 -2.97
N GLU A 167 11.04 -14.85 -2.50
CA GLU A 167 10.46 -16.17 -2.22
C GLU A 167 9.42 -16.11 -1.09
N LYS A 168 9.58 -15.23 -0.10
CA LYS A 168 8.55 -15.06 0.94
C LYS A 168 7.28 -14.45 0.35
N GLY A 169 7.42 -13.40 -0.46
CA GLY A 169 6.29 -12.75 -1.14
C GLY A 169 5.50 -13.70 -2.03
N LYS A 170 6.20 -14.56 -2.78
CA LYS A 170 5.58 -15.62 -3.58
C LYS A 170 4.74 -16.57 -2.73
N LYS A 171 5.29 -17.06 -1.61
CA LYS A 171 4.56 -17.94 -0.67
C LYS A 171 3.35 -17.26 -0.03
N MET A 172 3.45 -15.96 0.27
CA MET A 172 2.33 -15.17 0.81
C MET A 172 1.21 -15.03 -0.23
N ARG A 173 1.56 -14.80 -1.50
CA ARG A 173 0.59 -14.75 -2.61
C ARG A 173 -0.13 -16.08 -2.78
N ASP A 174 0.60 -17.19 -2.80
CA ASP A 174 0.03 -18.54 -2.88
C ASP A 174 -0.91 -18.87 -1.71
N LYS A 175 -0.76 -18.19 -0.55
CA LYS A 175 -1.66 -18.32 0.60
C LYS A 175 -2.85 -17.38 0.51
N ALA A 176 -2.65 -16.16 0.02
CA ALA A 176 -3.72 -15.17 -0.14
C ALA A 176 -4.73 -15.58 -1.22
N GLU A 177 -4.32 -16.34 -2.24
CA GLU A 177 -5.18 -16.85 -3.33
C GLU A 177 -5.99 -18.11 -2.97
N LYS A 178 -5.83 -18.68 -1.76
CA LYS A 178 -6.52 -19.89 -1.31
C LYS A 178 -7.78 -19.58 -0.51
#